data_AF-A0A8H4XLD1-F1
#
_entry.id   AF-A0A8H4XLD1-F1
#
_cell.length_a   1.000
_cell.length_b   1.000
_cell.length_c   1.000
_cell.angle_alpha   90.00
_cell.angle_beta   90.00
_cell.angle_gamma   90.00
#
_symmetry.space_group_name_H-M   'P 1'
#
loop_
_entity.id
_entity.type
_entity.pdbx_description
1 polymer ?
#
loop_
_entity_poly.entity_id
_entity_poly.type
_entity_poly.pdbx_seq_one_letter_code
_entity_poly.pdbx_strand_id
1 'polypeptide(L)'
;MASKTIPRALRLSTRVAVPRRTFVSVTRARPTAAAATRAPAAVATRGIKTIDFAGTKETVYERADWPRDKLHSYFKNDTLALIGYGSQGHGQGLNLRDN
;
A
#
# COMPACT_ATOMS: atom_id res chain seq x y z
N MET A 1 28.19 -79.27 -1.23
CA MET A 1 27.00 -79.15 -0.35
C MET A 1 27.49 -79.13 1.08
N ALA A 2 26.96 -78.20 1.89
CA ALA A 2 27.23 -77.94 3.31
C ALA A 2 28.54 -77.21 3.65
N SER A 3 28.65 -76.37 4.70
CA SER A 3 27.74 -75.54 5.52
C SER A 3 28.62 -74.96 6.64
N LYS A 4 28.36 -73.70 7.07
CA LYS A 4 28.79 -73.05 8.35
C LYS A 4 30.29 -72.69 8.44
N THR A 5 30.76 -71.55 9.00
CA THR A 5 30.25 -70.62 10.03
C THR A 5 31.03 -69.29 10.03
N ILE A 6 30.44 -68.26 10.66
CA ILE A 6 30.78 -66.82 10.76
C ILE A 6 32.07 -66.57 11.61
N PRO A 7 32.71 -65.37 11.57
CA PRO A 7 32.33 -64.40 12.60
C PRO A 7 32.25 -62.93 12.17
N ARG A 8 31.40 -62.28 12.96
CA ARG A 8 30.98 -60.89 13.08
C ARG A 8 32.17 -59.96 13.39
N ALA A 9 32.46 -59.01 12.49
CA ALA A 9 33.36 -57.91 12.78
C ALA A 9 32.58 -56.73 13.40
N LEU A 10 32.83 -56.46 14.68
CA LEU A 10 32.39 -55.28 15.41
C LEU A 10 33.02 -54.04 14.77
N ARG A 11 32.22 -53.21 14.09
CA ARG A 11 32.69 -51.88 13.66
C ARG A 11 32.66 -50.95 14.88
N LEU A 12 33.86 -50.53 15.29
CA LEU A 12 34.13 -49.55 16.33
C LEU A 12 33.47 -48.22 15.94
N SER A 13 32.53 -47.73 16.75
CA SER A 13 31.89 -46.43 16.56
C SER A 13 32.88 -45.32 16.92
N THR A 14 33.34 -44.56 15.93
CA THR A 14 34.06 -43.32 16.15
C THR A 14 33.10 -42.27 16.70
N ARG A 15 33.18 -41.99 18.00
CA ARG A 15 32.45 -40.86 18.60
C ARG A 15 33.08 -39.56 18.09
N VAL A 16 32.36 -38.87 17.20
CA VAL A 16 32.71 -37.51 16.76
C VAL A 16 32.43 -36.56 17.92
N ALA A 17 33.48 -35.87 18.41
CA ALA A 17 33.35 -34.84 19.42
C ALA A 17 32.54 -33.66 18.86
N VAL A 18 31.41 -33.35 19.50
CA VAL A 18 30.55 -32.21 19.13
C VAL A 18 31.15 -30.92 19.71
N PRO A 19 31.49 -29.90 18.89
CA PRO A 19 32.00 -28.65 19.42
C PRO A 19 30.87 -27.88 20.12
N ARG A 20 31.02 -27.63 21.43
CA ARG A 20 30.16 -26.72 22.19
C ARG A 20 30.43 -25.28 21.73
N ARG A 21 29.54 -24.73 20.90
CA ARG A 21 29.54 -23.32 20.52
C ARG A 21 29.11 -22.46 21.72
N THR A 22 30.04 -21.70 22.28
CA THR A 22 29.78 -20.65 23.25
C THR A 22 29.09 -19.48 22.56
N PHE A 23 27.83 -19.23 22.93
CA PHE A 23 27.10 -18.04 22.49
C PHE A 23 27.51 -16.85 23.35
N VAL A 24 28.28 -15.92 22.77
CA VAL A 24 28.53 -14.60 23.37
C VAL A 24 27.43 -13.66 22.90
N SER A 25 26.55 -13.26 23.83
CA SER A 25 25.55 -12.23 23.59
C SER A 25 26.22 -10.85 23.63
N VAL A 26 26.55 -10.31 22.47
CA VAL A 26 26.93 -8.89 22.35
C VAL A 26 25.67 -8.05 22.49
N THR A 27 25.50 -7.38 23.63
CA THR A 27 24.48 -6.34 23.83
C THR A 27 24.92 -5.07 23.10
N ARG A 28 24.66 -5.00 21.80
CA ARG A 28 24.90 -3.78 21.01
C ARG A 28 23.83 -2.77 21.38
N ALA A 29 24.19 -1.73 22.14
CA ALA A 29 23.33 -0.58 22.40
C ALA A 29 22.89 0.03 21.06
N ARG A 30 21.60 -0.06 20.74
CA ARG A 30 21.01 0.62 19.59
C ARG A 30 20.95 2.11 19.92
N PRO A 31 21.53 3.01 19.11
CA PRO A 31 21.33 4.44 19.30
C PRO A 31 19.84 4.72 19.15
N THR A 32 19.25 5.41 20.13
CA THR A 32 17.88 5.94 20.01
C THR A 32 17.91 7.03 18.95
N ALA A 33 17.44 6.72 17.74
CA ALA A 33 17.27 7.72 16.69
C ALA A 33 16.33 8.80 17.22
N ALA A 34 16.82 10.04 17.30
CA ALA A 34 16.00 11.19 17.66
C ALA A 34 14.80 11.27 16.71
N ALA A 35 13.59 11.43 17.28
CA ALA A 35 12.36 11.53 16.51
C ALA A 35 12.49 12.71 15.53
N ALA A 36 12.57 12.41 14.23
CA ALA A 36 12.58 13.42 13.19
C ALA A 36 11.27 14.23 13.29
N THR A 37 11.38 15.54 13.50
CA THR A 37 10.25 16.47 13.41
C THR A 37 9.68 16.37 11.99
N ARG A 38 8.49 15.76 11.82
CA ARG A 38 7.78 15.74 10.54
C ARG A 38 7.50 17.19 10.15
N ALA A 39 8.10 17.64 9.04
CA ALA A 39 7.74 18.91 8.43
C ALA A 39 6.22 18.91 8.15
N PRO A 40 5.51 20.05 8.36
CA PRO A 40 4.11 20.14 8.01
C PRO A 40 3.96 19.86 6.52
N ALA A 41 3.03 18.98 6.16
CA ALA A 41 2.73 18.71 4.76
C ALA A 41 2.31 20.04 4.11
N ALA A 42 3.05 20.46 3.08
CA ALA A 42 2.71 21.66 2.33
C ALA A 42 1.27 21.53 1.83
N VAL A 43 0.39 22.41 2.30
CA VAL A 43 -1.00 22.46 1.88
C VAL A 43 -0.98 22.99 0.45
N ALA A 44 -1.16 22.12 -0.52
CA ALA A 44 -1.22 22.52 -1.92
C ALA A 44 -2.38 23.51 -2.10
N THR A 45 -2.08 24.70 -2.60
CA THR A 45 -3.10 25.69 -2.97
C THR A 45 -3.96 25.09 -4.09
N ARG A 46 -5.24 24.91 -3.77
CA ARG A 46 -6.23 24.30 -4.66
C ARG A 46 -6.87 25.38 -5.53
N GLY A 47 -7.07 25.08 -6.81
CA GLY A 47 -7.65 26.01 -7.78
C GLY A 47 -7.49 25.55 -9.23
N ILE A 48 -8.07 26.30 -10.16
CA ILE A 48 -7.96 26.07 -11.61
C ILE A 48 -6.49 26.07 -12.02
N LYS A 49 -6.05 24.98 -12.63
CA LYS A 49 -4.66 24.79 -13.06
C LYS A 49 -4.60 24.46 -14.55
N THR A 50 -3.72 25.16 -15.26
CA THR A 50 -3.30 24.71 -16.58
C THR A 50 -2.20 23.68 -16.40
N ILE A 51 -2.49 22.42 -16.75
CA ILE A 51 -1.56 21.30 -16.63
C ILE A 51 -1.13 20.88 -18.02
N ASP A 52 0.18 20.65 -18.20
CA ASP A 52 0.75 20.17 -19.45
C ASP A 52 0.81 18.64 -19.44
N PHE A 53 0.07 18.00 -20.35
CA PHE A 53 0.08 16.57 -20.59
C PHE A 53 0.82 16.29 -21.90
N ALA A 54 2.11 15.95 -21.78
CA ALA A 54 2.97 15.58 -22.90
C ALA A 54 2.99 16.60 -24.07
N GLY A 55 2.95 17.90 -23.76
CA GLY A 55 2.95 19.01 -24.71
C GLY A 55 1.58 19.63 -24.96
N THR A 56 0.51 19.03 -24.43
CA THR A 56 -0.86 19.56 -24.52
C THR A 56 -1.25 20.25 -23.22
N LYS A 57 -1.44 21.57 -23.26
CA LYS A 57 -1.90 22.35 -22.11
C LYS A 57 -3.42 22.23 -21.96
N GLU A 58 -3.87 21.60 -20.88
CA GLU A 58 -5.27 21.43 -20.55
C GLU A 58 -5.65 22.25 -19.32
N THR A 59 -6.90 22.71 -19.28
CA THR A 59 -7.46 23.42 -18.12
C THR A 59 -8.14 22.41 -17.20
N VAL A 60 -7.57 22.21 -16.01
CA VAL A 60 -8.07 21.27 -15.01
C VAL A 60 -8.75 22.05 -13.88
N TYR A 61 -10.00 21.68 -13.61
CA TYR A 61 -10.80 22.23 -12.52
C TYR A 61 -10.74 21.30 -11.32
N GLU A 62 -10.55 21.87 -10.14
CA GLU A 62 -10.56 21.14 -8.88
C GLU A 62 -11.92 21.32 -8.16
N ARG A 63 -12.20 20.46 -7.18
CA ARG A 63 -13.44 20.54 -6.39
C ARG A 63 -13.62 21.90 -5.69
N ALA A 64 -12.52 22.57 -5.34
CA ALA A 64 -12.58 23.87 -4.67
C ALA A 64 -13.11 24.99 -5.58
N ASP A 65 -12.97 24.86 -6.91
CA ASP A 65 -13.43 25.87 -7.88
C ASP A 65 -14.96 25.88 -8.04
N TRP A 66 -15.59 24.74 -7.75
CA TRP A 66 -17.03 24.51 -7.81
C TRP A 66 -17.56 23.95 -6.49
N PRO A 67 -17.70 24.78 -5.45
CA PRO A 67 -18.28 24.36 -4.20
C PRO A 67 -19.75 23.97 -4.38
N ARG A 68 -20.23 23.11 -3.47
CA ARG A 68 -21.58 22.56 -3.48
C ARG A 68 -22.66 23.64 -3.59
N ASP A 69 -22.57 24.73 -2.83
CA ASP A 69 -23.56 25.81 -2.85
C ASP A 69 -23.67 26.51 -4.21
N LYS A 70 -22.53 26.65 -4.91
CA LYS A 70 -22.49 27.20 -6.26
C LYS A 70 -23.13 26.25 -7.26
N LEU A 71 -22.89 24.93 -7.13
CA LEU A 71 -23.51 23.91 -7.98
C LEU A 71 -25.04 23.91 -7.81
N HIS A 72 -25.55 23.91 -6.57
CA HIS A 72 -26.98 23.99 -6.29
C HIS A 72 -27.60 25.26 -6.85
N SER A 73 -26.94 26.40 -6.65
CA SER A 73 -27.43 27.68 -7.17
C SER A 73 -27.45 27.73 -8.70
N TYR A 74 -26.49 27.08 -9.35
CA TYR A 74 -26.38 27.01 -10.80
C TYR A 74 -27.47 26.12 -11.40
N PHE A 75 -27.68 24.92 -10.85
CA PHE A 75 -28.62 23.92 -11.37
C PHE A 75 -30.03 23.97 -10.75
N LYS A 76 -30.34 24.96 -9.90
CA LYS A 76 -31.60 25.03 -9.14
C LYS A 76 -32.90 24.91 -9.97
N ASN A 77 -32.85 25.28 -11.24
CA ASN A 77 -34.01 25.30 -12.13
C ASN A 77 -33.95 24.20 -13.20
N ASP A 78 -32.92 23.35 -13.18
CA ASP A 78 -32.68 22.33 -14.18
C ASP A 78 -33.06 20.95 -13.63
N THR A 79 -33.78 20.17 -14.42
CA THR A 79 -34.08 18.77 -14.09
C THR A 79 -33.05 17.86 -14.74
N LEU A 80 -32.27 17.14 -13.93
CA LEU A 80 -31.30 16.15 -14.41
C LEU A 80 -31.97 14.78 -14.53
N ALA A 81 -32.14 14.30 -15.76
CA ALA A 81 -32.67 12.96 -16.03
C ALA A 81 -31.53 11.94 -16.13
N LEU A 82 -31.56 10.92 -15.27
CA LEU A 82 -30.64 9.78 -15.35
C LEU A 82 -31.20 8.73 -16.32
N ILE A 83 -30.58 8.59 -17.48
CA ILE A 83 -31.00 7.61 -18.50
C ILE A 83 -30.15 6.35 -18.39
N GLY A 84 -30.79 5.26 -17.97
CA GLY A 84 -30.15 3.98 -17.74
C GLY A 84 -29.54 3.85 -16.34
N TYR A 85 -29.59 2.62 -15.81
CA TYR A 85 -29.17 2.30 -14.44
C TYR A 85 -28.25 1.07 -14.38
N GLY A 86 -27.28 1.04 -15.30
CA GLY A 86 -26.15 0.09 -15.23
C GLY A 86 -25.16 0.46 -14.12
N SER A 87 -23.93 -0.03 -14.20
CA SER A 87 -22.89 0.25 -13.20
C SER A 87 -22.58 1.74 -13.03
N GLN A 88 -22.48 2.49 -14.14
CA GLN A 88 -22.25 3.94 -14.12
C GLN A 88 -23.47 4.71 -13.60
N GLY A 89 -24.67 4.33 -14.03
CA GLY A 89 -25.92 4.97 -13.59
C GLY A 89 -26.15 4.81 -12.08
N HIS A 90 -25.86 3.63 -11.52
CA HIS A 90 -25.94 3.41 -10.09
C HIS A 90 -24.98 4.31 -9.29
N GLY A 91 -23.70 4.33 -9.66
CA GLY A 91 -22.69 5.12 -8.95
C GLY A 91 -22.89 6.63 -9.11
N GLN A 92 -23.16 7.09 -10.32
CA GLN A 92 -23.34 8.52 -10.60
C GLN A 92 -24.69 9.03 -10.09
N GLY A 93 -25.75 8.24 -10.18
CA GLY A 93 -27.08 8.62 -9.69
C GLY A 93 -27.09 8.87 -8.18
N LEU A 94 -26.43 8.00 -7.40
CA LEU A 94 -26.28 8.22 -5.95
C LEU A 94 -25.46 9.48 -5.66
N ASN A 95 -24.35 9.68 -6.38
CA ASN A 95 -23.52 10.87 -6.21
C ASN A 95 -24.25 12.17 -6.56
N LEU A 96 -25.08 12.18 -7.62
CA LEU A 96 -25.88 13.34 -8.04
C LEU A 96 -27.02 13.64 -7.07
N ARG A 97 -27.59 12.60 -6.42
CA ARG A 97 -28.64 12.78 -5.41
C ARG A 97 -28.07 13.36 -4.12
N ASP A 98 -26.91 12.87 -3.70
CA ASP A 98 -26.35 13.16 -2.38
C ASP A 98 -25.51 14.45 -2.36
N ASN A 99 -25.02 14.93 -3.52
CA ASN A 99 -24.25 16.17 -3.66
C ASN A 99 -25.09 17.37 -4.08
#